data_AF-A0A1E1LPQ3-F1
#
_entry.id   AF-A0A1E1LPQ3-F1
#
_cell.length_a   1.000
_cell.length_b   1.000
_cell.length_c   1.000
_cell.angle_alpha   90.00
_cell.angle_beta   90.00
_cell.angle_gamma   90.00
#
_symmetry.space_group_name_H-M   'P 1'
#
loop_
_entity.id
_entity.type
_entity.pdbx_description
1 polymer ?
#
loop_
_entity_poly.entity_id
_entity_poly.type
_entity_poly.pdbx_seq_one_letter_code
_entity_poly.pdbx_strand_id
1 'polypeptide(L)'
;MTSHKRKSLDAAFANLNVARTRSKSPSKSLKMSITSTLRRSIRSTGFPAWKTLRGLSSPNPEQCNFTLKMDENYRKYRRGQEKVDVVFERSAAVIEELKANFQNDDYGMHLESYIEFTADSMAHLVFGSNMQERAGMGLDETIKLCREVFEGKNIDPTEISPRSPEYAAQLEFLVTQGFEENPDAYHVIRSRREVIQHAQALKHILDAALNRDEPLTEELIRETHRILCQGIDLDTKTSLRNVQYAGLYRDTMAMAGATVFTAPEKVPAAMQRLISDFNEDIENREKHQEMDPFYLAADICQDFVMIHPFKDGNGRMCRLIANAFLMKYSGIVISIGEHDHDRKAYLEIAELAGDGETEEQARGTLAGFFLEKADRTLSKLKGKLAAVKNKQ
;
A
#
# COMPACT_ATOMS: atom_id res chain seq x y z
N MET A 1 -30.73 -64.83 -11.91
CA MET A 1 -30.16 -63.72 -12.69
C MET A 1 -30.97 -62.46 -12.39
N THR A 2 -30.45 -61.62 -11.52
CA THR A 2 -31.13 -60.45 -10.93
C THR A 2 -30.85 -59.19 -11.76
N SER A 3 -31.92 -58.56 -12.23
CA SER A 3 -31.89 -57.28 -12.97
C SER A 3 -31.37 -56.15 -12.07
N HIS A 4 -30.19 -55.61 -12.39
CA HIS A 4 -29.64 -54.42 -11.73
C HIS A 4 -30.17 -53.15 -12.40
N LYS A 5 -31.20 -52.53 -11.79
CA LYS A 5 -31.60 -51.15 -12.10
C LYS A 5 -30.52 -50.19 -11.54
N ARG A 6 -29.81 -49.49 -12.42
CA ARG A 6 -28.91 -48.37 -12.05
C ARG A 6 -29.73 -47.26 -11.39
N LYS A 7 -29.34 -46.85 -10.19
CA LYS A 7 -29.88 -45.65 -9.52
C LYS A 7 -29.36 -44.38 -10.23
N SER A 8 -30.20 -43.34 -10.29
CA SER A 8 -29.85 -42.01 -10.81
C SER A 8 -28.58 -41.46 -10.11
N LEU A 9 -27.73 -40.78 -10.90
CA LEU A 9 -26.51 -40.10 -10.47
C LEU A 9 -26.75 -38.97 -9.44
N ASP A 10 -28.00 -38.53 -9.27
CA ASP A 10 -28.34 -37.45 -8.33
C ASP A 10 -28.21 -37.86 -6.85
N ALA A 11 -28.22 -39.16 -6.54
CA ALA A 11 -28.13 -39.65 -5.17
C ALA A 11 -26.68 -39.70 -4.61
N ALA A 12 -25.67 -39.49 -5.45
CA ALA A 12 -24.25 -39.54 -5.05
C ALA A 12 -23.69 -38.19 -4.56
N PHE A 13 -24.44 -37.09 -4.76
CA PHE A 13 -23.94 -35.72 -4.54
C PHE A 13 -24.69 -34.93 -3.46
N ALA A 14 -25.57 -35.56 -2.68
CA ALA A 14 -26.43 -34.87 -1.70
C ALA A 14 -25.67 -34.14 -0.57
N ASN A 15 -24.38 -34.43 -0.37
CA ASN A 15 -23.55 -33.79 0.67
C ASN A 15 -22.43 -32.89 0.13
N LEU A 16 -22.38 -32.60 -1.18
CA LEU A 16 -21.48 -31.59 -1.72
C LEU A 16 -22.15 -30.23 -1.59
N ASN A 17 -22.02 -29.64 -0.41
CA ASN A 17 -22.37 -28.25 -0.14
C ASN A 17 -21.33 -27.34 -0.82
N VAL A 18 -21.31 -27.34 -2.16
CA VAL A 18 -20.62 -26.34 -2.95
C VAL A 18 -21.46 -25.08 -2.83
N ALA A 19 -21.17 -24.30 -1.80
CA ALA A 19 -21.63 -22.93 -1.70
C ALA A 19 -21.22 -22.23 -3.00
N ARG A 20 -22.18 -22.06 -3.89
CA ARG A 20 -22.07 -21.26 -5.10
C ARG A 20 -21.67 -19.87 -4.62
N THR A 21 -20.40 -19.52 -4.75
CA THR A 21 -19.86 -18.21 -4.39
C THR A 21 -20.61 -17.18 -5.21
N ARG A 22 -21.67 -16.62 -4.63
CA ARG A 22 -22.27 -15.38 -5.13
C ARG A 22 -21.11 -14.39 -5.21
N SER A 23 -20.83 -13.89 -6.41
CA SER A 23 -19.94 -12.74 -6.58
C SER A 23 -20.50 -11.64 -5.67
N LYS A 24 -19.83 -11.37 -4.54
CA LYS A 24 -20.12 -10.17 -3.77
C LYS A 24 -19.92 -9.01 -4.75
N SER A 25 -20.97 -8.23 -4.98
CA SER A 25 -20.85 -6.95 -5.67
C SER A 25 -19.65 -6.20 -5.10
N PRO A 26 -18.82 -5.51 -5.90
CA PRO A 26 -17.67 -4.76 -5.38
C PRO A 26 -18.14 -3.92 -4.19
N SER A 27 -17.41 -3.99 -3.08
CA SER A 27 -17.75 -3.30 -1.84
C SER A 27 -18.09 -1.84 -2.14
N LYS A 28 -19.07 -1.26 -1.43
CA LYS A 28 -19.42 0.17 -1.58
C LYS A 28 -18.19 1.10 -1.52
N SER A 29 -17.11 0.68 -0.82
CA SER A 29 -15.84 1.41 -0.74
C SER A 29 -15.14 1.62 -2.09
N LEU A 30 -15.22 0.66 -3.02
CA LEU A 30 -14.56 0.79 -4.34
C LEU A 30 -15.23 1.82 -5.25
N LYS A 31 -16.45 2.25 -4.96
CA LYS A 31 -17.17 3.30 -5.72
C LYS A 31 -17.03 4.69 -5.12
N MET A 32 -16.54 4.82 -3.89
CA MET A 32 -16.37 6.12 -3.24
C MET A 32 -15.13 6.85 -3.74
N SER A 33 -15.14 8.18 -3.81
CA SER A 33 -13.90 8.91 -4.13
C SER A 33 -12.97 8.96 -2.91
N ILE A 34 -11.70 8.58 -3.07
CA ILE A 34 -10.73 8.66 -1.96
C ILE A 34 -10.45 10.11 -1.56
N THR A 35 -10.52 11.06 -2.50
CA THR A 35 -10.39 12.49 -2.20
C THR A 35 -11.57 12.97 -1.35
N SER A 36 -12.77 12.42 -1.54
CA SER A 36 -13.92 12.71 -0.68
C SER A 36 -13.75 12.10 0.72
N THR A 37 -13.15 10.90 0.82
CA THR A 37 -12.79 10.27 2.09
C THR A 37 -11.77 11.10 2.86
N LEU A 38 -10.69 11.54 2.21
CA LEU A 38 -9.68 12.41 2.81
C LEU A 38 -10.28 13.74 3.31
N ARG A 39 -11.11 14.40 2.48
CA ARG A 39 -11.81 15.63 2.90
C ARG A 39 -12.68 15.41 4.13
N ARG A 40 -13.48 14.33 4.16
CA ARG A 40 -14.34 14.00 5.29
C ARG A 40 -13.51 13.72 6.53
N SER A 41 -12.45 12.92 6.40
CA SER A 41 -11.53 12.60 7.49
C SER A 41 -11.03 13.89 8.13
N ILE A 42 -10.35 14.76 7.36
CA ILE A 42 -9.76 16.00 7.89
C ILE A 42 -10.81 16.91 8.53
N ARG A 43 -11.97 17.10 7.89
CA ARG A 43 -13.05 17.93 8.45
C ARG A 43 -13.61 17.38 9.76
N SER A 44 -13.59 16.07 9.95
CA SER A 44 -14.16 15.41 11.13
C SER A 44 -13.15 15.12 12.24
N THR A 45 -11.85 15.05 11.91
CA THR A 45 -10.79 14.58 12.82
C THR A 45 -9.61 15.53 12.94
N GLY A 46 -9.51 16.55 12.08
CA GLY A 46 -8.29 17.35 11.93
C GLY A 46 -7.21 16.62 11.12
N PHE A 47 -6.01 17.20 11.14
CA PHE A 47 -4.82 16.68 10.46
C PHE A 47 -3.70 16.35 11.48
N PRO A 48 -3.05 15.18 11.38
CA PRO A 48 -3.50 13.99 10.66
C PRO A 48 -4.81 13.43 11.25
N ALA A 49 -5.33 12.36 10.66
CA ALA A 49 -6.54 11.71 11.16
C ALA A 49 -6.28 10.84 12.40
N TRP A 50 -5.76 11.46 13.48
CA TRP A 50 -5.37 10.85 14.76
C TRP A 50 -6.56 10.37 15.62
N LYS A 51 -7.51 9.68 14.98
CA LYS A 51 -8.41 8.80 15.71
C LYS A 51 -7.73 7.46 15.91
N THR A 52 -8.15 6.75 16.94
CA THR A 52 -7.77 5.34 17.11
C THR A 52 -8.13 4.54 15.87
N LEU A 53 -7.28 3.60 15.46
CA LEU A 53 -7.61 2.60 14.43
C LEU A 53 -8.60 1.54 14.94
N ARG A 54 -9.33 1.83 16.03
CA ARG A 54 -10.31 0.92 16.65
C ARG A 54 -11.69 1.55 16.73
N GLY A 55 -12.00 2.45 15.81
CA GLY A 55 -13.20 3.30 15.77
C GLY A 55 -14.51 2.57 15.43
N LEU A 56 -14.74 1.41 16.07
CA LEU A 56 -16.03 0.75 16.28
C LEU A 56 -16.05 -0.09 17.59
N SER A 57 -14.89 -0.26 18.26
CA SER A 57 -14.71 -1.20 19.38
C SER A 57 -14.38 -0.51 20.71
N SER A 58 -14.00 0.77 20.71
CA SER A 58 -13.60 1.48 21.93
C SER A 58 -14.78 2.21 22.60
N PRO A 59 -15.06 1.97 23.89
CA PRO A 59 -16.12 2.67 24.64
C PRO A 59 -15.78 4.13 24.99
N ASN A 60 -14.50 4.53 24.92
CA ASN A 60 -14.05 5.91 25.15
C ASN A 60 -13.20 6.39 23.96
N PRO A 61 -13.82 6.93 22.89
CA PRO A 61 -13.13 7.47 21.72
C PRO A 61 -12.53 8.85 21.99
N GLU A 62 -12.12 9.16 23.24
CA GLU A 62 -11.46 10.43 23.56
C GLU A 62 -10.34 10.66 22.56
N GLN A 63 -10.30 11.86 21.98
CA GLN A 63 -9.41 12.23 20.89
C GLN A 63 -7.96 11.91 21.26
N CYS A 64 -7.42 10.81 20.74
CA CYS A 64 -6.01 10.46 20.89
C CYS A 64 -5.17 11.52 20.17
N ASN A 65 -4.74 12.55 20.88
CA ASN A 65 -3.74 13.47 20.38
C ASN A 65 -2.36 12.86 20.66
N PHE A 66 -1.71 12.35 19.62
CA PHE A 66 -0.36 11.80 19.75
C PHE A 66 0.68 12.92 19.86
N THR A 67 1.78 12.61 20.53
CA THR A 67 3.03 13.36 20.45
C THR A 67 3.98 12.54 19.59
N LEU A 68 4.58 13.18 18.57
CA LEU A 68 5.60 12.52 17.77
C LEU A 68 6.86 12.31 18.61
N LYS A 69 7.24 11.06 18.81
CA LYS A 69 8.40 10.68 19.62
C LYS A 69 9.25 9.71 18.84
N MET A 70 10.50 10.08 18.61
CA MET A 70 11.44 9.30 17.82
C MET A 70 11.80 7.98 18.52
N ASP A 71 11.81 6.89 17.76
CA ASP A 71 12.37 5.62 18.21
C ASP A 71 13.90 5.70 18.38
N GLU A 72 14.49 4.92 19.28
CA GLU A 72 15.96 4.92 19.49
C GLU A 72 16.72 4.10 18.43
N ASN A 73 16.01 3.25 17.69
CA ASN A 73 16.63 2.28 16.80
C ASN A 73 16.90 2.78 15.38
N TYR A 74 16.70 4.07 15.09
CA TYR A 74 17.04 4.62 13.78
C TYR A 74 18.52 4.42 13.43
N ARG A 75 18.76 4.13 12.16
CA ARG A 75 20.10 4.07 11.56
C ARG A 75 20.09 4.84 10.24
N LYS A 76 21.27 5.31 9.83
CA LYS A 76 21.43 5.92 8.51
C LYS A 76 21.48 4.83 7.45
N TYR A 77 20.87 5.08 6.30
CA TYR A 77 20.88 4.13 5.18
C TYR A 77 21.92 4.44 4.10
N ARG A 78 22.53 5.63 4.15
CA ARG A 78 23.58 6.00 3.22
C ARG A 78 24.58 6.96 3.82
N ARG A 79 25.80 6.94 3.28
CA ARG A 79 26.82 7.92 3.62
C ARG A 79 26.37 9.32 3.19
N GLY A 80 26.53 10.30 4.07
CA GLY A 80 26.14 11.69 3.80
C GLY A 80 24.67 12.00 4.06
N GLN A 81 23.86 11.01 4.49
CA GLN A 81 22.54 11.31 5.06
C GLN A 81 22.72 12.25 6.26
N GLU A 82 21.86 13.26 6.35
CA GLU A 82 21.72 14.11 7.53
C GLU A 82 21.49 13.24 8.79
N LYS A 83 21.75 13.79 9.98
CA LYS A 83 21.50 13.00 11.19
C LYS A 83 19.99 12.76 11.34
N VAL A 84 19.63 11.53 11.74
CA VAL A 84 18.23 11.06 11.77
C VAL A 84 17.38 11.86 12.76
N ASP A 85 17.95 12.27 13.89
CA ASP A 85 17.34 13.16 14.89
C ASP A 85 16.94 14.51 14.28
N VAL A 86 17.85 15.15 13.53
CA VAL A 86 17.59 16.44 12.86
C VAL A 86 16.47 16.32 11.82
N VAL A 87 16.47 15.24 11.03
CA VAL A 87 15.43 14.98 10.03
C VAL A 87 14.08 14.70 10.70
N PHE A 88 14.08 13.96 11.81
CA PHE A 88 12.88 13.67 12.60
C PHE A 88 12.28 14.93 13.19
N GLU A 89 13.07 15.75 13.90
CA GLU A 89 12.64 17.01 14.48
C GLU A 89 12.05 17.96 13.43
N ARG A 90 12.69 18.07 12.27
CA ARG A 90 12.17 18.85 11.14
C ARG A 90 10.83 18.31 10.64
N SER A 91 10.73 17.01 10.43
CA SER A 91 9.49 16.36 9.97
C SER A 91 8.35 16.55 10.96
N ALA A 92 8.62 16.35 12.25
CA ALA A 92 7.66 16.54 13.32
C ALA A 92 7.19 18.00 13.40
N ALA A 93 8.10 18.97 13.30
CA ALA A 93 7.76 20.39 13.28
C ALA A 93 6.85 20.75 12.10
N VAL A 94 7.07 20.17 10.91
CA VAL A 94 6.18 20.37 9.76
C VAL A 94 4.79 19.78 10.03
N ILE A 95 4.69 18.58 10.61
CA ILE A 95 3.39 17.97 10.93
C ILE A 95 2.60 18.84 11.93
N GLU A 96 3.25 19.35 12.98
CA GLU A 96 2.61 20.23 13.95
C GLU A 96 2.17 21.57 13.32
N GLU A 97 2.97 22.14 12.41
CA GLU A 97 2.57 23.33 11.65
C GLU A 97 1.34 23.06 10.77
N LEU A 98 1.31 21.92 10.07
CA LEU A 98 0.16 21.52 9.26
C LEU A 98 -1.08 21.34 10.12
N LYS A 99 -0.96 20.65 11.26
CA LYS A 99 -2.05 20.48 12.23
C LYS A 99 -2.63 21.81 12.68
N ALA A 100 -1.79 22.78 13.03
CA ALA A 100 -2.23 24.13 13.39
C ALA A 100 -2.96 24.84 12.23
N ASN A 101 -2.48 24.68 10.98
CA ASN A 101 -3.15 25.26 9.81
C ASN A 101 -4.56 24.70 9.59
N PHE A 102 -4.79 23.41 9.86
CA PHE A 102 -6.09 22.74 9.71
C PHE A 102 -7.05 22.93 10.88
N GLN A 103 -6.66 23.67 11.93
CA GLN A 103 -7.54 24.06 13.04
C GLN A 103 -8.16 25.45 12.87
N ASN A 104 -7.71 26.25 11.89
CA ASN A 104 -8.21 27.61 11.66
C ASN A 104 -9.47 27.62 10.77
N ASP A 105 -10.49 28.43 11.09
CA ASP A 105 -11.79 28.41 10.39
C ASP A 105 -11.75 28.66 8.86
N ASP A 106 -10.65 29.18 8.30
CA ASP A 106 -10.45 29.46 6.87
C ASP A 106 -9.40 28.54 6.19
N TYR A 107 -9.39 27.24 6.53
CA TYR A 107 -8.47 26.28 5.89
C TYR A 107 -8.94 25.75 4.53
N GLY A 108 -10.07 26.25 3.97
CA GLY A 108 -10.70 25.69 2.77
C GLY A 108 -9.76 25.53 1.57
N MET A 109 -9.00 26.58 1.23
CA MET A 109 -8.00 26.51 0.14
C MET A 109 -6.80 25.62 0.47
N HIS A 110 -6.39 25.57 1.75
CA HIS A 110 -5.34 24.67 2.22
C HIS A 110 -5.76 23.20 2.10
N LEU A 111 -7.01 22.89 2.41
CA LEU A 111 -7.58 21.55 2.26
C LEU A 111 -7.55 21.11 0.81
N GLU A 112 -8.06 21.89 -0.13
CA GLU A 112 -8.06 21.48 -1.53
C GLU A 112 -6.65 21.28 -2.08
N SER A 113 -5.71 22.19 -1.75
CA SER A 113 -4.31 22.07 -2.14
C SER A 113 -3.63 20.82 -1.56
N TYR A 114 -3.93 20.49 -0.29
CA TYR A 114 -3.49 19.25 0.35
C TYR A 114 -4.08 18.01 -0.33
N ILE A 115 -5.39 18.00 -0.60
CA ILE A 115 -6.07 16.87 -1.23
C ILE A 115 -5.49 16.59 -2.62
N GLU A 116 -5.26 17.63 -3.41
CA GLU A 116 -4.61 17.53 -4.71
C GLU A 116 -3.18 17.02 -4.59
N PHE A 117 -2.39 17.56 -3.65
CA PHE A 117 -1.01 17.11 -3.40
C PHE A 117 -0.96 15.62 -3.02
N THR A 118 -1.87 15.20 -2.15
CA THR A 118 -1.94 13.84 -1.64
C THR A 118 -2.38 12.88 -2.74
N ALA A 119 -3.38 13.24 -3.56
CA ALA A 119 -3.78 12.43 -4.71
C ALA A 119 -2.65 12.24 -5.73
N ASP A 120 -1.87 13.30 -5.98
CA ASP A 120 -0.69 13.25 -6.84
C ASP A 120 0.40 12.35 -6.24
N SER A 121 0.70 12.54 -4.96
CA SER A 121 1.67 11.70 -4.22
C SER A 121 1.27 10.23 -4.19
N MET A 122 -0.04 9.92 -4.09
CA MET A 122 -0.57 8.56 -4.19
C MET A 122 -0.37 7.96 -5.60
N ALA A 123 -0.51 8.75 -6.66
CA ALA A 123 -0.23 8.28 -8.02
C ALA A 123 1.26 7.99 -8.22
N HIS A 124 2.14 8.85 -7.69
CA HIS A 124 3.58 8.61 -7.66
C HIS A 124 3.96 7.35 -6.86
N LEU A 125 3.31 7.11 -5.71
CA LEU A 125 3.44 5.86 -4.96
C LEU A 125 3.07 4.65 -5.82
N VAL A 126 1.93 4.68 -6.52
CA VAL A 126 1.51 3.58 -7.41
C VAL A 126 2.54 3.36 -8.53
N PHE A 127 3.04 4.43 -9.15
CA PHE A 127 4.08 4.34 -10.18
C PHE A 127 5.36 3.71 -9.62
N GLY A 128 5.97 4.32 -8.61
CA GLY A 128 7.24 3.86 -8.04
C GLY A 128 7.15 2.43 -7.51
N SER A 129 6.03 2.10 -6.86
CA SER A 129 5.80 0.78 -6.32
C SER A 129 5.62 -0.30 -7.39
N ASN A 130 5.10 0.01 -8.57
CA ASN A 130 5.06 -0.95 -9.68
C ASN A 130 6.43 -1.04 -10.39
N MET A 131 7.13 0.09 -10.55
CA MET A 131 8.47 0.13 -11.13
C MET A 131 9.49 -0.70 -10.34
N GLN A 132 9.37 -0.73 -9.02
CA GLN A 132 10.18 -1.60 -8.15
C GLN A 132 10.07 -3.08 -8.54
N GLU A 133 8.89 -3.51 -9.01
CA GLU A 133 8.59 -4.90 -9.40
C GLU A 133 8.68 -5.10 -10.93
N ARG A 134 9.27 -4.15 -11.67
CA ARG A 134 9.34 -4.15 -13.14
C ARG A 134 7.96 -4.29 -13.81
N ALA A 135 6.97 -3.60 -13.25
CA ALA A 135 5.56 -3.69 -13.62
C ALA A 135 4.98 -2.30 -13.94
N GLY A 136 3.77 -2.27 -14.52
CA GLY A 136 3.01 -1.04 -14.75
C GLY A 136 3.37 -0.28 -16.03
N MET A 137 3.22 1.04 -15.99
CA MET A 137 3.22 1.95 -17.14
C MET A 137 4.09 3.19 -16.90
N GLY A 138 4.28 4.01 -17.93
CA GLY A 138 4.88 5.34 -17.78
C GLY A 138 4.15 6.22 -16.76
N LEU A 139 4.87 7.19 -16.18
CA LEU A 139 4.36 8.03 -15.09
C LEU A 139 3.11 8.82 -15.47
N ASP A 140 3.10 9.48 -16.63
CA ASP A 140 1.96 10.30 -17.06
C ASP A 140 0.67 9.48 -17.21
N GLU A 141 0.76 8.30 -17.82
CA GLU A 141 -0.38 7.39 -17.95
C GLU A 141 -0.81 6.79 -16.61
N THR A 142 0.16 6.52 -15.73
CA THR A 142 -0.12 6.08 -14.36
C THR A 142 -0.91 7.14 -13.60
N ILE A 143 -0.51 8.42 -13.68
CA ILE A 143 -1.21 9.54 -13.04
C ILE A 143 -2.63 9.68 -13.58
N LYS A 144 -2.83 9.62 -14.90
CA LYS A 144 -4.16 9.69 -15.52
C LYS A 144 -5.10 8.59 -14.98
N LEU A 145 -4.66 7.33 -15.03
CA LEU A 145 -5.45 6.20 -14.54
C LEU A 145 -5.73 6.29 -13.03
N CYS A 146 -4.72 6.66 -12.23
CA CYS A 146 -4.89 6.80 -10.78
C CYS A 146 -5.94 7.87 -10.44
N ARG A 147 -5.93 9.03 -11.10
CA ARG A 147 -6.91 10.09 -10.87
C ARG A 147 -8.34 9.61 -11.10
N GLU A 148 -8.58 8.88 -12.18
CA GLU A 148 -9.89 8.30 -12.48
C GLU A 148 -10.34 7.28 -11.42
N VAL A 149 -9.44 6.38 -10.98
CA VAL A 149 -9.73 5.41 -9.91
C VAL A 149 -10.03 6.13 -8.58
N PHE A 150 -9.28 7.19 -8.26
CA PHE A 150 -9.43 7.99 -7.05
C PHE A 150 -10.72 8.83 -7.04
N GLU A 151 -11.26 9.17 -8.21
CA GLU A 151 -12.60 9.74 -8.38
C GLU A 151 -13.73 8.69 -8.22
N GLY A 152 -13.39 7.40 -8.20
CA GLY A 152 -14.37 6.31 -8.10
C GLY A 152 -14.89 5.80 -9.43
N LYS A 153 -14.24 6.16 -10.55
CA LYS A 153 -14.57 5.61 -11.87
C LYS A 153 -14.15 4.14 -11.94
N ASN A 154 -14.98 3.34 -12.61
CA ASN A 154 -14.62 1.97 -12.95
C ASN A 154 -13.99 1.95 -14.33
N ILE A 155 -12.71 1.57 -14.41
CA ILE A 155 -11.92 1.58 -15.64
C ILE A 155 -11.74 0.14 -16.11
N ASP A 156 -12.12 -0.16 -17.35
CA ASP A 156 -11.78 -1.43 -17.96
C ASP A 156 -10.34 -1.36 -18.51
N PRO A 157 -9.41 -2.23 -18.05
CA PRO A 157 -8.03 -2.22 -18.55
C PRO A 157 -7.94 -2.53 -20.06
N THR A 158 -8.97 -3.16 -20.65
CA THR A 158 -9.04 -3.51 -22.08
C THR A 158 -9.51 -2.35 -22.96
N GLU A 159 -10.11 -1.31 -22.38
CA GLU A 159 -10.55 -0.11 -23.09
C GLU A 159 -9.35 0.79 -23.40
N ILE A 160 -8.55 0.38 -24.39
CA ILE A 160 -7.48 1.17 -25.00
C ILE A 160 -7.43 0.88 -26.49
N SER A 161 -7.43 1.94 -27.31
CA SER A 161 -7.38 1.79 -28.77
C SER A 161 -5.94 1.44 -29.20
N PRO A 162 -5.71 0.37 -29.99
CA PRO A 162 -4.38 0.06 -30.54
C PRO A 162 -3.80 1.15 -31.45
N ARG A 163 -4.61 2.14 -31.84
CA ARG A 163 -4.19 3.29 -32.65
C ARG A 163 -3.95 4.56 -31.83
N SER A 164 -4.10 4.50 -30.50
CA SER A 164 -3.94 5.67 -29.65
C SER A 164 -2.46 5.97 -29.36
N PRO A 165 -2.10 7.25 -29.15
CA PRO A 165 -0.75 7.62 -28.71
C PRO A 165 -0.34 6.93 -27.40
N GLU A 166 -1.29 6.75 -26.47
CA GLU A 166 -1.04 6.11 -25.17
C GLU A 166 -0.68 4.62 -25.34
N TYR A 167 -1.32 3.93 -26.28
CA TYR A 167 -0.99 2.54 -26.59
C TYR A 167 0.43 2.41 -27.17
N ALA A 168 0.77 3.29 -28.13
CA ALA A 168 2.10 3.31 -28.74
C ALA A 168 3.19 3.66 -27.71
N ALA A 169 2.96 4.67 -26.87
CA ALA A 169 3.87 5.06 -25.80
C ALA A 169 4.09 3.93 -24.79
N GLN A 170 3.06 3.14 -24.48
CA GLN A 170 3.22 2.00 -23.58
C GLN A 170 4.08 0.88 -24.19
N LEU A 171 3.92 0.59 -25.48
CA LEU A 171 4.78 -0.40 -26.15
C LEU A 171 6.25 0.05 -26.12
N GLU A 172 6.51 1.32 -26.45
CA GLU A 172 7.85 1.90 -26.39
C GLU A 172 8.41 1.84 -24.97
N PHE A 173 7.62 2.25 -23.97
CA PHE A 173 8.01 2.19 -22.56
C PHE A 173 8.44 0.79 -22.11
N LEU A 174 7.67 -0.25 -22.47
CA LEU A 174 7.99 -1.63 -22.11
C LEU A 174 9.33 -2.10 -22.69
N VAL A 175 9.62 -1.73 -23.94
CA VAL A 175 10.91 -2.02 -24.58
C VAL A 175 12.04 -1.23 -23.93
N THR A 176 11.86 0.09 -23.75
CA THR A 176 12.90 0.98 -23.20
C THR A 176 13.28 0.61 -21.76
N GLN A 177 12.30 0.21 -20.94
CA GLN A 177 12.57 -0.27 -19.57
C GLN A 177 13.10 -1.72 -19.53
N GLY A 178 13.14 -2.41 -20.69
CA GLY A 178 13.55 -3.80 -20.79
C GLY A 178 12.59 -4.77 -20.08
N PHE A 179 11.32 -4.41 -19.94
CA PHE A 179 10.32 -5.27 -19.31
C PHE A 179 9.89 -6.40 -20.26
N GLU A 180 9.75 -6.08 -21.54
CA GLU A 180 9.47 -7.06 -22.60
C GLU A 180 10.16 -6.65 -23.90
N GLU A 181 10.75 -7.61 -24.61
CA GLU A 181 11.48 -7.35 -25.86
C GLU A 181 10.53 -7.16 -27.04
N ASN A 182 9.43 -7.92 -27.06
CA ASN A 182 8.42 -7.87 -28.12
C ASN A 182 7.02 -7.73 -27.50
N PRO A 183 6.69 -6.56 -26.92
CA PRO A 183 5.40 -6.36 -26.26
C PRO A 183 4.26 -6.34 -27.28
N ASP A 184 3.09 -6.78 -26.83
CA ASP A 184 1.85 -6.85 -27.60
C ASP A 184 0.68 -6.28 -26.79
N ALA A 185 -0.55 -6.44 -27.32
CA ALA A 185 -1.76 -5.97 -26.65
C ALA A 185 -1.95 -6.58 -25.26
N TYR A 186 -1.54 -7.82 -25.04
CA TYR A 186 -1.65 -8.47 -23.74
C TYR A 186 -0.77 -7.76 -22.70
N HIS A 187 0.47 -7.40 -23.06
CA HIS A 187 1.38 -6.69 -22.17
C HIS A 187 0.86 -5.28 -21.82
N VAL A 188 0.33 -4.54 -22.80
CA VAL A 188 -0.29 -3.22 -22.57
C VAL A 188 -1.48 -3.31 -21.61
N ILE A 189 -2.38 -4.27 -21.85
CA ILE A 189 -3.57 -4.48 -21.00
C ILE A 189 -3.17 -4.91 -19.58
N ARG A 190 -2.14 -5.76 -19.46
CA ARG A 190 -1.60 -6.19 -18.17
C ARG A 190 -1.04 -5.00 -17.39
N SER A 191 -0.20 -4.17 -18.01
CA SER A 191 0.36 -2.97 -17.38
C SER A 191 -0.72 -2.01 -16.90
N ARG A 192 -1.77 -1.79 -17.70
CA ARG A 192 -2.94 -0.99 -17.30
C ARG A 192 -3.64 -1.62 -16.09
N ARG A 193 -3.86 -2.93 -16.12
CA ARG A 193 -4.49 -3.67 -15.01
C ARG A 193 -3.67 -3.57 -13.73
N GLU A 194 -2.35 -3.73 -13.80
CA GLU A 194 -1.44 -3.57 -12.66
C GLU A 194 -1.58 -2.19 -12.01
N VAL A 195 -1.60 -1.11 -12.80
CA VAL A 195 -1.80 0.25 -12.28
C VAL A 195 -3.19 0.44 -11.66
N ILE A 196 -4.25 0.03 -12.36
CA ILE A 196 -5.64 0.19 -11.90
C ILE A 196 -5.86 -0.59 -10.60
N GLN A 197 -5.44 -1.85 -10.54
CA GLN A 197 -5.62 -2.70 -9.37
C GLN A 197 -4.82 -2.20 -8.17
N HIS A 198 -3.62 -1.67 -8.40
CA HIS A 198 -2.83 -1.06 -7.34
C HIS A 198 -3.52 0.19 -6.77
N ALA A 199 -3.99 1.10 -7.62
CA ALA A 199 -4.73 2.27 -7.16
C ALA A 199 -6.01 1.89 -6.40
N GLN A 200 -6.72 0.84 -6.84
CA GLN A 200 -7.89 0.30 -6.13
C GLN A 200 -7.53 -0.31 -4.77
N ALA A 201 -6.44 -1.06 -4.68
CA ALA A 201 -5.97 -1.66 -3.44
C ALA A 201 -5.53 -0.58 -2.43
N LEU A 202 -4.82 0.46 -2.89
CA LEU A 202 -4.46 1.63 -2.07
C LEU A 202 -5.70 2.32 -1.51
N LYS A 203 -6.69 2.58 -2.35
CA LYS A 203 -7.96 3.15 -1.92
C LYS A 203 -8.69 2.27 -0.91
N HIS A 204 -8.67 0.95 -1.09
CA HIS A 204 -9.32 0.01 -0.18
C HIS A 204 -8.72 0.07 1.24
N ILE A 205 -7.38 -0.01 1.34
CA ILE A 205 -6.71 0.01 2.65
C ILE A 205 -6.75 1.40 3.30
N LEU A 206 -6.70 2.49 2.52
CA LEU A 206 -6.88 3.85 3.04
C LEU A 206 -8.31 4.12 3.54
N ASP A 207 -9.34 3.59 2.87
CA ASP A 207 -10.71 3.70 3.36
C ASP A 207 -10.88 2.98 4.70
N ALA A 208 -10.26 1.81 4.87
CA ALA A 208 -10.24 1.08 6.14
C ALA A 208 -9.60 1.91 7.26
N ALA A 209 -8.43 2.49 7.00
CA ALA A 209 -7.68 3.26 7.99
C ALA A 209 -8.30 4.63 8.35
N LEU A 210 -8.86 5.34 7.35
CA LEU A 210 -9.28 6.74 7.51
C LEU A 210 -10.77 6.95 7.74
N ASN A 211 -11.63 6.10 7.17
CA ASN A 211 -13.08 6.29 7.21
C ASN A 211 -13.77 5.24 8.08
N ARG A 212 -13.24 4.02 8.14
CA ARG A 212 -13.80 2.94 8.97
C ARG A 212 -13.08 2.80 10.31
N ASP A 213 -11.91 3.45 10.46
CA ASP A 213 -11.06 3.35 11.65
C ASP A 213 -10.87 1.88 12.07
N GLU A 214 -10.60 1.02 11.08
CA GLU A 214 -10.45 -0.43 11.28
C GLU A 214 -8.99 -0.79 11.60
N PRO A 215 -8.76 -1.72 12.55
CA PRO A 215 -7.41 -2.19 12.83
C PRO A 215 -6.92 -3.08 11.69
N LEU A 216 -5.63 -3.37 11.67
CA LEU A 216 -5.11 -4.31 10.69
C LEU A 216 -5.66 -5.70 10.99
N THR A 217 -6.23 -6.36 9.98
CA THR A 217 -6.78 -7.72 10.11
C THR A 217 -6.31 -8.59 8.96
N GLU A 218 -6.32 -9.91 9.17
CA GLU A 218 -5.98 -10.86 8.11
C GLU A 218 -6.94 -10.72 6.92
N GLU A 219 -8.23 -10.49 7.19
CA GLU A 219 -9.24 -10.25 6.15
C GLU A 219 -8.91 -9.00 5.32
N LEU A 220 -8.55 -7.88 5.96
CA LEU A 220 -8.18 -6.64 5.27
C LEU A 220 -6.94 -6.85 4.38
N ILE A 221 -5.90 -7.52 4.88
CA ILE A 221 -4.68 -7.79 4.12
C ILE A 221 -4.99 -8.67 2.91
N ARG A 222 -5.75 -9.76 3.11
CA ARG A 222 -6.07 -10.72 2.05
C ARG A 222 -6.99 -10.11 1.01
N GLU A 223 -7.97 -9.30 1.40
CA GLU A 223 -8.86 -8.62 0.46
C GLU A 223 -8.12 -7.53 -0.32
N THR A 224 -7.25 -6.76 0.33
CA THR A 224 -6.39 -5.77 -0.35
C THR A 224 -5.48 -6.46 -1.37
N HIS A 225 -4.85 -7.58 -0.99
CA HIS A 225 -4.03 -8.38 -1.91
C HIS A 225 -4.87 -9.01 -3.03
N ARG A 226 -6.10 -9.43 -2.74
CA ARG A 226 -7.04 -9.92 -3.75
C ARG A 226 -7.31 -8.86 -4.81
N ILE A 227 -7.58 -7.62 -4.39
CA ILE A 227 -7.80 -6.49 -5.31
C ILE A 227 -6.53 -6.23 -6.11
N LEU A 228 -5.38 -6.09 -5.45
CA LEU A 228 -4.08 -5.79 -6.05
C LEU A 228 -3.70 -6.76 -7.17
N CYS A 229 -3.94 -8.06 -6.98
CA CYS A 229 -3.47 -9.12 -7.87
C CYS A 229 -4.58 -9.72 -8.75
N GLN A 230 -5.81 -9.22 -8.66
CA GLN A 230 -6.94 -9.81 -9.40
C GLN A 230 -6.75 -9.64 -10.92
N GLY A 231 -6.76 -10.77 -11.62
CA GLY A 231 -6.63 -10.83 -13.08
C GLY A 231 -5.21 -10.59 -13.59
N ILE A 232 -4.19 -10.65 -12.73
CA ILE A 232 -2.79 -10.55 -13.13
C ILE A 232 -2.21 -11.96 -13.09
N ASP A 233 -1.67 -12.45 -14.22
CA ASP A 233 -1.06 -13.78 -14.28
C ASP A 233 0.30 -13.80 -13.54
N LEU A 234 0.67 -14.92 -12.92
CA LEU A 234 1.97 -15.06 -12.23
C LEU A 234 3.16 -14.99 -13.20
N ASP A 235 2.95 -15.40 -14.44
CA ASP A 235 3.99 -15.40 -15.47
C ASP A 235 3.37 -15.12 -16.85
N THR A 236 4.04 -14.30 -17.65
CA THR A 236 3.64 -13.95 -19.01
C THR A 236 4.11 -14.98 -20.04
N LYS A 237 5.15 -15.76 -19.73
CA LYS A 237 5.90 -16.64 -20.64
C LYS A 237 5.58 -18.13 -20.50
N THR A 238 4.99 -18.56 -19.39
CA THR A 238 4.68 -19.98 -19.14
C THR A 238 3.19 -20.30 -19.15
N SER A 239 2.87 -21.59 -19.03
CA SER A 239 1.51 -22.14 -18.97
C SER A 239 0.72 -21.73 -17.71
N LEU A 240 1.29 -20.92 -16.81
CA LEU A 240 0.68 -20.48 -15.55
C LEU A 240 -0.34 -19.33 -15.71
N ARG A 241 -0.88 -19.14 -16.92
CA ARG A 241 -1.96 -18.18 -17.17
C ARG A 241 -3.25 -18.64 -16.48
N ASN A 242 -3.99 -17.69 -15.92
CA ASN A 242 -5.24 -17.88 -15.18
C ASN A 242 -5.12 -18.66 -13.86
N VAL A 243 -3.92 -18.77 -13.27
CA VAL A 243 -3.77 -19.31 -11.91
C VAL A 243 -4.30 -18.28 -10.91
N GLN A 244 -5.38 -18.59 -10.21
CA GLN A 244 -5.94 -17.72 -9.19
C GLN A 244 -5.14 -17.83 -7.89
N TYR A 245 -4.32 -16.81 -7.58
CA TYR A 245 -3.56 -16.69 -6.33
C TYR A 245 -3.92 -15.46 -5.50
N ALA A 246 -4.67 -14.51 -6.08
CA ALA A 246 -5.00 -13.25 -5.44
C ALA A 246 -5.79 -13.49 -4.13
N GLY A 247 -5.32 -12.90 -3.03
CA GLY A 247 -5.88 -13.09 -1.67
C GLY A 247 -5.60 -14.44 -1.00
N LEU A 248 -4.77 -15.31 -1.61
CA LEU A 248 -4.43 -16.63 -1.08
C LEU A 248 -2.97 -16.68 -0.65
N TYR A 249 -2.71 -17.15 0.57
CA TYR A 249 -1.35 -17.45 1.00
C TYR A 249 -0.71 -18.51 0.11
N ARG A 250 0.60 -18.40 -0.07
CA ARG A 250 1.36 -19.35 -0.87
C ARG A 250 1.40 -20.72 -0.19
N ASP A 251 1.41 -21.74 -1.02
CA ASP A 251 1.53 -23.16 -0.72
C ASP A 251 2.92 -23.72 -1.11
N THR A 252 3.80 -22.85 -1.61
CA THR A 252 5.17 -23.19 -2.04
C THR A 252 6.20 -22.41 -1.25
N MET A 253 7.43 -22.95 -1.20
CA MET A 253 8.59 -22.19 -0.73
C MET A 253 8.83 -20.97 -1.62
N ALA A 254 9.34 -19.90 -1.00
CA ALA A 254 9.73 -18.68 -1.68
C ALA A 254 11.13 -18.28 -1.21
N MET A 255 11.93 -17.76 -2.13
CA MET A 255 13.27 -17.25 -1.86
C MET A 255 13.55 -16.03 -2.74
N ALA A 256 14.35 -15.11 -2.22
CA ALA A 256 14.87 -13.99 -2.98
C ALA A 256 16.37 -13.86 -2.68
N GLY A 257 17.22 -14.00 -3.70
CA GLY A 257 18.66 -14.10 -3.49
C GLY A 257 19.02 -15.25 -2.55
N ALA A 258 19.72 -14.93 -1.46
CA ALA A 258 20.09 -15.89 -0.41
C ALA A 258 19.01 -16.04 0.68
N THR A 259 18.00 -15.17 0.70
CA THR A 259 16.97 -15.15 1.75
C THR A 259 15.91 -16.19 1.48
N VAL A 260 15.78 -17.14 2.41
CA VAL A 260 14.67 -18.11 2.44
C VAL A 260 13.59 -17.55 3.35
N PHE A 261 12.40 -17.31 2.80
CA PHE A 261 11.28 -16.78 3.56
C PHE A 261 10.61 -17.87 4.42
N THR A 262 9.67 -17.45 5.26
CA THR A 262 8.90 -18.34 6.15
C THR A 262 8.35 -19.58 5.39
N ALA A 263 8.45 -20.78 5.95
CA ALA A 263 7.89 -21.97 5.29
C ALA A 263 6.37 -21.80 5.05
N PRO A 264 5.80 -22.23 3.90
CA PRO A 264 4.40 -21.96 3.55
C PRO A 264 3.41 -22.48 4.60
N GLU A 265 3.70 -23.61 5.26
CA GLU A 265 2.87 -24.18 6.32
C GLU A 265 2.84 -23.30 7.59
N LYS A 266 3.86 -22.45 7.77
CA LYS A 266 3.99 -21.53 8.91
C LYS A 266 3.44 -20.13 8.62
N VAL A 267 3.20 -19.79 7.34
CA VAL A 267 2.72 -18.46 6.93
C VAL A 267 1.43 -18.03 7.67
N PRO A 268 0.39 -18.87 7.81
CA PRO A 268 -0.83 -18.46 8.52
C PRO A 268 -0.56 -18.06 9.98
N ALA A 269 0.22 -18.86 10.71
CA ALA A 269 0.55 -18.58 12.10
C ALA A 269 1.45 -17.34 12.24
N ALA A 270 2.42 -17.17 11.34
CA ALA A 270 3.30 -15.99 11.32
C ALA A 270 2.53 -14.70 11.03
N MET A 271 1.58 -14.73 10.08
CA MET A 271 0.72 -13.57 9.79
C MET A 271 -0.21 -13.23 10.95
N GLN A 272 -0.82 -14.22 11.60
CA GLN A 272 -1.65 -13.99 12.78
C GLN A 272 -0.86 -13.34 13.91
N ARG A 273 0.37 -13.80 14.13
CA ARG A 273 1.28 -13.22 15.11
C ARG A 273 1.65 -11.78 14.76
N LEU A 274 2.12 -11.52 13.53
CA LEU A 274 2.45 -10.17 13.07
C LEU A 274 1.29 -9.19 13.30
N ILE A 275 0.08 -9.58 12.92
CA ILE A 275 -1.11 -8.72 13.05
C ILE A 275 -1.45 -8.48 14.53
N SER A 276 -1.34 -9.51 15.37
CA SER A 276 -1.59 -9.40 16.81
C SER A 276 -0.57 -8.46 17.47
N ASP A 277 0.72 -8.74 17.27
CA ASP A 277 1.83 -7.99 17.86
C ASP A 277 1.78 -6.51 17.42
N PHE A 278 1.49 -6.26 16.13
CA PHE A 278 1.34 -4.91 15.60
C PHE A 278 0.15 -4.16 16.21
N ASN A 279 -1.03 -4.79 16.31
CA ASN A 279 -2.20 -4.14 16.89
C ASN A 279 -2.02 -3.87 18.40
N GLU A 280 -1.30 -4.73 19.12
CA GLU A 280 -0.92 -4.51 20.52
C GLU A 280 0.06 -3.33 20.67
N ASP A 281 1.04 -3.19 19.77
CA ASP A 281 1.94 -2.02 19.76
C ASP A 281 1.17 -0.72 19.51
N ILE A 282 0.25 -0.71 18.53
CA ILE A 282 -0.65 0.44 18.29
C ILE A 282 -1.45 0.77 19.54
N GLU A 283 -1.99 -0.23 20.23
CA GLU A 283 -2.75 -0.04 21.46
C GLU A 283 -1.91 0.59 22.57
N ASN A 284 -0.68 0.10 22.75
CA ASN A 284 0.24 0.65 23.73
C ASN A 284 0.61 2.09 23.40
N ARG A 285 0.87 2.42 22.14
CA ARG A 285 1.16 3.79 21.68
C ARG A 285 -0.03 4.73 21.84
N GLU A 286 -1.24 4.27 21.55
CA GLU A 286 -2.50 4.99 21.80
C GLU A 286 -2.67 5.33 23.28
N LYS A 287 -2.36 4.39 24.17
CA LYS A 287 -2.44 4.58 25.63
C LYS A 287 -1.44 5.61 26.15
N HIS A 288 -0.22 5.61 25.62
CA HIS A 288 0.84 6.55 26.04
C HIS A 288 0.80 7.87 25.25
N GLN A 289 -0.04 7.96 24.21
CA GLN A 289 -0.13 9.11 23.32
C GLN A 289 1.21 9.49 22.68
N GLU A 290 2.06 8.50 22.39
CA GLU A 290 3.36 8.68 21.76
C GLU A 290 3.43 7.81 20.50
N MET A 291 3.83 8.39 19.37
CA MET A 291 3.84 7.69 18.09
C MET A 291 5.05 8.07 17.25
N ASP A 292 5.71 7.08 16.67
CA ASP A 292 6.64 7.27 15.56
C ASP A 292 6.06 6.63 14.29
N PRO A 293 5.37 7.40 13.44
CA PRO A 293 4.71 6.84 12.26
C PRO A 293 5.72 6.33 11.23
N PHE A 294 6.95 6.87 11.20
CA PHE A 294 7.94 6.51 10.19
C PHE A 294 8.65 5.22 10.56
N TYR A 295 9.01 5.06 11.84
CA TYR A 295 9.58 3.81 12.35
C TYR A 295 8.57 2.67 12.24
N LEU A 296 7.35 2.88 12.73
CA LEU A 296 6.28 1.88 12.73
C LEU A 296 5.92 1.39 11.31
N ALA A 297 5.92 2.30 10.33
CA ALA A 297 5.69 1.93 8.93
C ALA A 297 6.83 1.09 8.33
N ALA A 298 8.07 1.35 8.73
CA ALA A 298 9.23 0.54 8.32
C ALA A 298 9.21 -0.84 9.00
N ASP A 299 8.91 -0.86 10.30
CA ASP A 299 8.83 -2.03 11.17
C ASP A 299 7.88 -3.10 10.61
N ILE A 300 6.61 -2.75 10.38
CA ILE A 300 5.63 -3.68 9.81
C ILE A 300 5.99 -4.11 8.38
N CYS A 301 6.60 -3.22 7.58
CA CYS A 301 6.99 -3.56 6.21
C CYS A 301 8.09 -4.64 6.23
N GLN A 302 9.08 -4.50 7.12
CA GLN A 302 10.13 -5.50 7.27
C GLN A 302 9.56 -6.88 7.67
N ASP A 303 8.71 -6.93 8.68
CA ASP A 303 8.16 -8.21 9.15
C ASP A 303 7.29 -8.87 8.07
N PHE A 304 6.44 -8.08 7.41
CA PHE A 304 5.57 -8.57 6.35
C PHE A 304 6.38 -9.14 5.17
N VAL A 305 7.46 -8.47 4.75
CA VAL A 305 8.27 -8.93 3.62
C VAL A 305 9.05 -10.20 3.94
N MET A 306 9.48 -10.38 5.20
CA MET A 306 10.20 -11.58 5.65
C MET A 306 9.30 -12.82 5.82
N ILE A 307 8.02 -12.61 6.17
CA ILE A 307 7.01 -13.67 6.08
C ILE A 307 6.78 -14.04 4.60
N HIS A 308 6.69 -13.03 3.74
CA HIS A 308 6.43 -13.17 2.31
C HIS A 308 5.17 -14.03 2.02
N PRO A 309 3.99 -13.63 2.51
CA PRO A 309 2.85 -14.55 2.64
C PRO A 309 2.20 -14.99 1.32
N PHE A 310 2.36 -14.24 0.22
CA PHE A 310 1.67 -14.47 -1.05
C PHE A 310 2.60 -15.00 -2.15
N LYS A 311 2.04 -15.52 -3.24
CA LYS A 311 2.81 -16.02 -4.41
C LYS A 311 3.50 -14.91 -5.21
N ASP A 312 2.86 -13.75 -5.28
CA ASP A 312 3.37 -12.51 -5.90
C ASP A 312 2.71 -11.32 -5.18
N GLY A 313 3.22 -10.10 -5.39
CA GLY A 313 2.61 -8.87 -4.89
C GLY A 313 3.04 -8.48 -3.47
N ASN A 314 3.93 -9.25 -2.83
CA ASN A 314 4.36 -8.99 -1.44
C ASN A 314 5.01 -7.61 -1.27
N GLY A 315 5.92 -7.21 -2.16
CA GLY A 315 6.55 -5.89 -2.10
C GLY A 315 5.54 -4.74 -2.24
N ARG A 316 4.58 -4.87 -3.18
CA ARG A 316 3.49 -3.90 -3.38
C ARG A 316 2.58 -3.84 -2.15
N MET A 317 2.21 -4.99 -1.58
CA MET A 317 1.44 -5.06 -0.34
C MET A 317 2.15 -4.41 0.85
N CYS A 318 3.45 -4.64 1.02
CA CYS A 318 4.29 -4.01 2.05
C CYS A 318 4.16 -2.48 2.00
N ARG A 319 4.33 -1.92 0.79
CA ARG A 319 4.27 -0.47 0.56
C ARG A 319 2.87 0.09 0.73
N LEU A 320 1.82 -0.67 0.39
CA LEU A 320 0.42 -0.29 0.66
C LEU A 320 0.13 -0.22 2.16
N ILE A 321 0.54 -1.23 2.92
CA ILE A 321 0.35 -1.32 4.38
C ILE A 321 1.09 -0.16 5.06
N ALA A 322 2.38 0.00 4.77
CA ALA A 322 3.20 1.09 5.32
C ALA A 322 2.58 2.48 5.05
N ASN A 323 2.14 2.73 3.82
CA ASN A 323 1.54 4.02 3.46
C ASN A 323 0.15 4.25 4.07
N ALA A 324 -0.60 3.20 4.39
CA ALA A 324 -1.83 3.36 5.14
C ALA A 324 -1.58 3.92 6.55
N PHE A 325 -0.53 3.42 7.22
CA PHE A 325 -0.10 3.93 8.53
C PHE A 325 0.49 5.34 8.45
N LEU A 326 1.35 5.60 7.47
CA LEU A 326 1.87 6.96 7.25
C LEU A 326 0.73 7.95 6.99
N MET A 327 -0.26 7.59 6.17
CA MET A 327 -1.41 8.45 5.95
C MET A 327 -2.21 8.69 7.23
N LYS A 328 -2.45 7.64 8.01
CA LYS A 328 -3.21 7.73 9.27
C LYS A 328 -2.54 8.65 10.28
N TYR A 329 -1.24 8.48 10.48
CA TYR A 329 -0.52 9.04 11.64
C TYR A 329 0.42 10.21 11.28
N SER A 330 0.74 10.42 10.01
CA SER A 330 1.53 11.59 9.54
C SER A 330 0.83 12.41 8.45
N GLY A 331 -0.30 11.92 7.92
CA GLY A 331 -1.10 12.64 6.92
C GLY A 331 -0.48 12.70 5.54
N ILE A 332 0.54 11.88 5.26
CA ILE A 332 1.22 11.81 3.96
C ILE A 332 1.38 10.36 3.50
N VAL A 333 1.70 10.20 2.22
CA VAL A 333 2.23 8.96 1.65
C VAL A 333 3.63 9.22 1.10
N ILE A 334 4.48 8.20 1.08
CA ILE A 334 5.80 8.24 0.49
C ILE A 334 5.84 7.38 -0.77
N SER A 335 6.50 7.88 -1.81
CA SER A 335 6.81 7.11 -3.02
C SER A 335 8.17 6.43 -2.87
N ILE A 336 8.21 5.12 -3.10
CA ILE A 336 9.43 4.31 -3.14
C ILE A 336 9.49 3.65 -4.52
N GLY A 337 10.64 3.79 -5.17
CA GLY A 337 10.94 3.11 -6.43
C GLY A 337 10.75 3.94 -7.71
N GLU A 338 10.44 5.23 -7.58
CA GLU A 338 10.38 6.15 -8.72
C GLU A 338 11.75 6.35 -9.38
N HIS A 339 12.82 6.46 -8.57
CA HIS A 339 14.19 6.68 -9.05
C HIS A 339 15.09 5.47 -8.78
N ASP A 340 16.03 5.20 -9.69
CA ASP A 340 16.94 4.05 -9.63
C ASP A 340 17.71 3.96 -8.31
N HIS A 341 18.19 5.09 -7.79
CA HIS A 341 18.93 5.13 -6.54
C HIS A 341 18.07 4.73 -5.33
N ASP A 342 16.77 5.01 -5.37
CA ASP A 342 15.84 4.61 -4.33
C ASP A 342 15.53 3.12 -4.41
N ARG A 343 15.34 2.60 -5.63
CA ARG A 343 15.15 1.16 -5.85
C ARG A 343 16.32 0.37 -5.30
N LYS A 344 17.54 0.82 -5.63
CA LYS A 344 18.78 0.19 -5.20
C LYS A 344 18.93 0.24 -3.68
N ALA A 345 18.76 1.42 -3.06
CA ALA A 345 18.86 1.55 -1.61
C ALA A 345 17.82 0.67 -0.89
N TYR A 346 16.58 0.64 -1.37
CA TYR A 346 15.52 -0.19 -0.77
C TYR A 346 15.83 -1.69 -0.89
N LEU A 347 16.37 -2.15 -2.02
CA LEU A 347 16.79 -3.56 -2.20
C LEU A 347 17.97 -3.92 -1.31
N GLU A 348 18.99 -3.06 -1.20
CA GLU A 348 20.15 -3.28 -0.32
C GLU A 348 19.74 -3.42 1.15
N ILE A 349 18.75 -2.63 1.59
CA ILE A 349 18.18 -2.74 2.95
C ILE A 349 17.40 -4.05 3.12
N ALA A 350 16.63 -4.46 2.11
CA ALA A 350 15.90 -5.73 2.15
C ALA A 350 16.84 -6.95 2.16
N GLU A 351 17.95 -6.89 1.42
CA GLU A 351 19.01 -7.91 1.45
C GLU A 351 19.67 -8.00 2.84
N LEU A 352 19.91 -6.85 3.49
CA LEU A 352 20.40 -6.80 4.86
C LEU A 352 19.41 -7.49 5.83
N ALA A 353 18.10 -7.20 5.72
CA ALA A 353 17.09 -7.87 6.55
C ALA A 353 17.05 -9.40 6.35
N GLY A 354 17.50 -9.88 5.19
CA GLY A 354 17.61 -11.29 4.87
C GLY A 354 18.68 -12.05 5.65
N ASP A 355 19.65 -11.32 6.23
CA ASP A 355 20.67 -11.87 7.11
C ASP A 355 20.21 -11.70 8.57
N GLY A 356 19.83 -12.81 9.21
CA GLY A 356 19.20 -12.83 10.53
C GLY A 356 20.05 -12.22 11.66
N GLU A 357 21.37 -12.09 11.48
CA GLU A 357 22.23 -11.39 12.44
C GLU A 357 22.10 -9.87 12.35
N THR A 358 21.56 -9.35 11.25
CA THR A 358 21.47 -7.92 10.95
C THR A 358 20.03 -7.41 10.84
N GLU A 359 19.04 -8.22 11.21
CA GLU A 359 17.62 -7.88 11.09
C GLU A 359 17.27 -6.56 11.82
N GLU A 360 17.74 -6.38 13.06
CA GLU A 360 17.52 -5.15 13.83
C GLU A 360 18.19 -3.93 13.17
N GLN A 361 19.40 -4.13 12.62
CA GLN A 361 20.10 -3.09 11.87
C GLN A 361 19.33 -2.72 10.61
N ALA A 362 18.79 -3.70 9.89
CA ALA A 362 17.98 -3.48 8.70
C ALA A 362 16.72 -2.66 9.02
N ARG A 363 16.07 -2.94 10.16
CA ARG A 363 14.88 -2.23 10.62
C ARG A 363 15.15 -0.76 10.86
N GLY A 364 16.21 -0.48 11.63
CA GLY A 364 16.66 0.89 11.87
C GLY A 364 17.07 1.62 10.60
N THR A 365 17.67 0.90 9.66
CA THR A 365 18.12 1.44 8.37
C THR A 365 16.94 1.77 7.46
N LEU A 366 15.92 0.89 7.42
CA LEU A 366 14.68 1.08 6.69
C LEU A 366 13.89 2.27 7.26
N ALA A 367 13.82 2.39 8.59
CA ALA A 367 13.21 3.53 9.26
C ALA A 367 13.89 4.85 8.86
N GLY A 368 15.23 4.87 8.83
CA GLY A 368 15.99 6.03 8.35
C GLY A 368 15.73 6.38 6.88
N PHE A 369 15.51 5.37 6.03
CA PHE A 369 15.10 5.56 4.63
C PHE A 369 13.69 6.15 4.53
N PHE A 370 12.73 5.61 5.28
CA PHE A 370 11.34 6.06 5.30
C PHE A 370 11.23 7.49 5.80
N LEU A 371 11.97 7.83 6.86
CA LEU A 371 12.01 9.17 7.42
C LEU A 371 12.55 10.19 6.42
N GLU A 372 13.63 9.90 5.68
CA GLU A 372 14.13 10.82 4.64
C GLU A 372 13.11 11.01 3.50
N LYS A 373 12.36 9.96 3.13
CA LYS A 373 11.29 10.08 2.13
C LYS A 373 10.10 10.89 2.64
N ALA A 374 9.72 10.70 3.90
CA ALA A 374 8.68 11.45 4.55
C ALA A 374 9.04 12.93 4.67
N ASP A 375 10.24 13.25 5.15
CA ASP A 375 10.74 14.63 5.30
C ASP A 375 10.70 15.41 3.98
N ARG A 376 11.15 14.78 2.88
CA ARG A 376 11.08 15.39 1.55
C ARG A 376 9.64 15.64 1.11
N THR A 377 8.73 14.71 1.40
CA THR A 377 7.31 14.84 1.05
C THR A 377 6.63 15.94 1.87
N LEU A 378 6.87 15.97 3.19
CA LEU A 378 6.39 17.01 4.10
C LEU A 378 6.92 18.39 3.70
N SER A 379 8.20 18.49 3.33
CA SER A 379 8.80 19.74 2.87
C SER A 379 8.14 20.25 1.58
N LYS A 380 7.87 19.36 0.61
CA LYS A 380 7.13 19.71 -0.61
C LYS A 380 5.69 20.17 -0.31
N LEU A 381 5.00 19.46 0.58
CA LEU A 381 3.64 19.81 1.00
C LEU A 381 3.61 21.18 1.68
N LYS A 382 4.52 21.43 2.63
CA LYS A 382 4.66 22.73 3.30
C LYS A 382 4.90 23.86 2.29
N GLY A 383 5.81 23.66 1.34
CA GLY A 383 6.05 24.64 0.27
C GLY A 383 4.81 24.92 -0.59
N LYS A 384 4.06 23.87 -0.96
CA LYS A 384 2.83 24.01 -1.74
C LYS A 384 1.74 24.77 -0.96
N LEU A 385 1.59 24.52 0.34
CA LEU A 385 0.60 25.21 1.18
C LEU A 385 1.00 26.65 1.48
N ALA A 386 2.29 26.94 1.68
CA ALA A 386 2.77 28.32 1.81
C ALA A 386 2.50 29.17 0.56
N ALA A 387 2.61 28.57 -0.64
CA ALA A 387 2.29 29.26 -1.89
C ALA A 387 0.80 29.61 -2.05
N VAL A 388 -0.10 28.93 -1.33
CA VAL A 388 -1.53 29.28 -1.27
C VAL A 388 -1.75 30.51 -0.39
N LYS A 389 -1.09 30.60 0.77
CA LYS A 389 -1.16 31.77 1.67
C LYS A 389 -0.75 33.06 0.98
N ASN A 390 0.27 33.01 0.11
CA ASN A 390 0.76 34.19 -0.61
C ASN A 390 -0.16 34.66 -1.75
N LYS A 391 -1.22 33.91 -2.09
CA LYS A 391 -2.20 34.24 -3.14
C LYS A 391 -3.54 34.75 -2.58
N GLN A 392 -3.75 34.62 -1.26
CA GLN A 392 -4.83 35.26 -0.52
C GLN A 392 -4.34 36.62 -0.02
#